data_AF-A0A7J4IVY0-F1
#
_entry.id   AF-A0A7J4IVY0-F1
#
_cell.length_a   1.000
_cell.length_b   1.000
_cell.length_c   1.000
_cell.angle_alpha   90.00
_cell.angle_beta   90.00
_cell.angle_gamma   90.00
#
_symmetry.space_group_name_H-M   'P 1'
#
loop_
_entity.id
_entity.type
_entity.pdbx_description
1 polymer ?
#
loop_
_entity_poly.entity_id
_entity_poly.type
_entity_poly.pdbx_seq_one_letter_code
_entity_poly.pdbx_strand_id
1 'polypeptide(L)'
;MHELAHICELIEQSVLAAREKATARHWGEYSRQSFILNLNGIIPLLEQLLQLFRDAKTGLEMRPEAGKPELKGLIGELSQLIGVLKRNREMEEARTGKIKEQGIHVLAQTITVPELYADLEQKTLAALLKGSYMAERLRVFDRKRDSTLSTKAGQANIITLLEQKEKELSDLREKYEENRKNSFLGLAEKESATDIENELNAASRQLESRTAITRRMFEEATESMARLERQLQGVGEHVRSVEDIEAQLTAKTFELVTVLKKERDYTKKVLMEIEHDTVQLRNTYSKELISMQEEKIGARNELEQKHEREISAARRDIHEKNQMLSHLRDTVAAREKKIQHLEGEMEKLQLINKSYHKHHAIKEHLLRHGKEREKRDG
;
A
#
# COMPACT_ATOMS: atom_id res chain seq x y z
N MET A 1 44.07 -19.23 33.97
CA MET A 1 44.07 -20.01 32.73
C MET A 1 43.25 -21.26 32.98
N HIS A 2 42.11 -21.41 32.32
CA HIS A 2 41.27 -22.60 32.50
C HIS A 2 42.04 -23.85 32.03
N GLU A 3 41.99 -24.90 32.84
CA GLU A 3 42.55 -26.19 32.46
C GLU A 3 41.87 -26.69 31.19
N LEU A 4 42.64 -27.30 30.29
CA LEU A 4 42.16 -27.75 28.98
C LEU A 4 40.95 -28.69 29.14
N ALA A 5 40.93 -29.50 30.20
CA ALA A 5 39.80 -30.32 30.62
C ALA A 5 38.50 -29.51 30.81
N HIS A 6 38.55 -28.37 31.51
CA HIS A 6 37.37 -27.52 31.72
C HIS A 6 36.86 -26.90 30.42
N ILE A 7 37.77 -26.49 29.52
CA ILE A 7 37.38 -25.99 28.19
C ILE A 7 36.73 -27.11 27.37
N CYS A 8 37.21 -28.35 27.45
CA CYS A 8 36.61 -29.49 26.76
C CYS A 8 35.17 -29.77 27.27
N GLU A 9 34.93 -29.72 28.57
CA GLU A 9 33.58 -29.86 29.15
C GLU A 9 32.63 -28.77 28.66
N LEU A 10 33.09 -27.51 28.60
CA LEU A 10 32.30 -26.40 28.07
C LEU A 10 31.99 -26.56 26.58
N ILE A 11 32.94 -27.10 25.80
CA ILE A 11 32.73 -27.42 24.38
C ILE A 11 31.67 -28.52 24.25
N GLU A 12 31.76 -29.60 25.01
CA GLU A 12 30.78 -30.70 24.97
C GLU A 12 29.37 -30.19 25.31
N GLN A 13 29.23 -29.40 26.38
CA GLN A 13 27.95 -28.79 26.77
C GLN A 13 27.41 -27.85 25.69
N SER A 14 28.26 -27.01 25.10
CA SER A 14 27.86 -26.07 24.05
C SER A 14 27.43 -26.80 22.76
N VAL A 15 28.12 -27.89 22.38
CA VAL A 15 27.75 -28.73 21.24
C VAL A 15 26.42 -29.44 21.48
N LEU A 16 26.20 -29.99 22.69
CA LEU A 16 24.93 -30.64 23.04
C LEU A 16 23.76 -29.65 22.98
N ALA A 17 23.90 -28.48 23.61
CA ALA A 17 22.87 -27.44 23.59
C ALA A 17 22.56 -26.96 22.15
N ALA A 18 23.59 -26.77 21.31
CA ALA A 18 23.40 -26.39 19.91
C ALA A 18 22.73 -27.51 19.09
N ARG A 19 23.08 -28.77 19.37
CA ARG A 19 22.53 -29.95 18.69
C ARG A 19 21.07 -30.16 19.02
N GLU A 20 20.70 -30.15 20.31
CA GLU A 20 19.30 -30.29 20.76
C GLU A 20 18.40 -29.26 20.06
N LYS A 21 18.86 -28.02 19.98
CA LYS A 21 18.13 -26.93 19.32
C LYS A 21 18.05 -27.12 17.81
N ALA A 22 19.14 -27.56 17.17
CA ALA A 22 19.16 -27.82 15.74
C ALA A 22 18.26 -29.00 15.34
N THR A 23 18.11 -30.02 16.20
CA THR A 23 17.32 -31.22 15.91
C THR A 23 15.87 -31.17 16.42
N ALA A 24 15.47 -30.10 17.11
CA ALA A 24 14.13 -30.00 17.71
C ALA A 24 13.00 -30.11 16.67
N ARG A 25 13.24 -29.65 15.44
CA ARG A 25 12.35 -29.83 14.29
C ARG A 25 13.15 -29.70 12.99
N HIS A 26 12.76 -30.43 11.95
CA HIS A 26 13.40 -30.29 10.63
C HIS A 26 13.23 -28.89 10.06
N TRP A 27 14.33 -28.29 9.60
CA TRP A 27 14.33 -26.89 9.20
C TRP A 27 13.59 -26.67 7.89
N GLY A 28 13.51 -27.69 7.03
CA GLY A 28 12.69 -27.67 5.81
C GLY A 28 11.19 -27.45 6.07
N GLU A 29 10.70 -27.78 7.26
CA GLU A 29 9.31 -27.57 7.65
C GLU A 29 9.05 -26.21 8.31
N TYR A 30 10.09 -25.40 8.54
CA TYR A 30 9.90 -24.12 9.17
C TYR A 30 9.19 -23.13 8.26
N SER A 31 8.22 -22.42 8.85
CA SER A 31 7.82 -21.12 8.30
C SER A 31 9.03 -20.18 8.31
N ARG A 32 9.05 -19.18 7.43
CA ARG A 32 10.11 -18.16 7.38
C ARG A 32 10.38 -17.54 8.76
N GLN A 33 9.33 -17.21 9.51
CA GLN A 33 9.45 -16.61 10.84
C GLN A 33 10.00 -17.60 11.88
N SER A 34 9.57 -18.85 11.83
CA SER A 34 10.11 -19.92 12.67
C SER A 34 11.59 -20.16 12.38
N PHE A 35 11.99 -20.12 11.11
CA PHE A 35 13.38 -20.26 10.69
C PHE A 35 14.25 -19.14 11.23
N ILE A 36 13.80 -17.88 11.13
CA ILE A 36 14.50 -16.72 11.71
C ILE A 36 14.66 -16.85 13.23
N LEU A 37 13.58 -17.23 13.94
CA LEU A 37 13.63 -17.45 15.39
C LEU A 37 14.60 -18.57 15.77
N ASN A 38 14.62 -19.66 15.01
CA ASN A 38 15.56 -20.75 15.21
C ASN A 38 17.01 -20.29 15.01
N LEU A 39 17.31 -19.56 13.93
CA LEU A 39 18.65 -19.00 13.68
C LEU A 39 19.09 -18.03 14.77
N ASN A 40 18.19 -17.17 15.27
CA ASN A 40 18.47 -16.29 16.42
C ASN A 40 18.84 -17.07 17.69
N GLY A 41 18.35 -18.31 17.81
CA GLY A 41 18.68 -19.18 18.90
C GLY A 41 19.96 -20.00 18.72
N ILE A 42 20.34 -20.36 17.49
CA ILE A 42 21.46 -21.27 17.20
C ILE A 42 22.76 -20.50 16.94
N ILE A 43 22.70 -19.37 16.24
CA ILE A 43 23.89 -18.57 15.91
C ILE A 43 24.72 -18.22 17.16
N PRO A 44 24.13 -17.74 18.29
CA PRO A 44 24.90 -17.43 19.49
C PRO A 44 25.61 -18.64 20.09
N LEU A 45 24.99 -19.83 20.02
CA LEU A 45 25.59 -21.07 20.52
C LEU A 45 26.79 -21.48 19.66
N LEU A 46 26.69 -21.34 18.34
CA LEU A 46 27.81 -21.59 17.43
C LEU A 46 28.95 -20.58 17.61
N GLU A 47 28.63 -19.31 17.91
CA GLU A 47 29.63 -18.29 18.23
C GLU A 47 30.37 -18.57 19.54
N GLN A 48 29.63 -19.01 20.57
CA GLN A 48 30.22 -19.47 21.82
C GLN A 48 31.15 -20.66 21.58
N LEU A 49 30.67 -21.65 20.80
CA LEU A 49 31.47 -22.83 20.43
C LEU A 49 32.74 -22.44 19.67
N LEU A 50 32.65 -21.52 18.71
CA LEU A 50 33.80 -20.98 17.98
C LEU A 50 34.82 -20.34 18.92
N GLN A 51 34.35 -19.57 19.90
CA GLN A 51 35.23 -18.92 20.88
C GLN A 51 35.93 -19.96 21.76
N LEU A 52 35.20 -20.97 22.25
CA LEU A 52 35.78 -22.06 23.05
C LEU A 52 36.86 -22.83 22.28
N PHE A 53 36.65 -23.09 20.98
CA PHE A 53 37.70 -23.71 20.14
C PHE A 53 38.91 -22.79 19.90
N ARG A 54 38.71 -21.47 19.83
CA ARG A 54 39.83 -20.51 19.78
C ARG A 54 40.62 -20.52 21.09
N ASP A 55 39.93 -20.59 22.22
CA ASP A 55 40.55 -20.65 23.56
C ASP A 55 41.28 -21.98 23.77
N ALA A 56 40.71 -23.09 23.29
CA ALA A 56 41.39 -24.39 23.27
C ALA A 56 42.64 -24.36 22.37
N LYS A 57 42.56 -23.68 21.22
CA LYS A 57 43.69 -23.52 20.30
C LYS A 57 44.82 -22.69 20.92
N THR A 58 44.52 -21.55 21.54
CA THR A 58 45.55 -20.75 22.23
C THR A 58 46.16 -21.53 23.40
N GLY A 59 45.35 -22.27 24.15
CA GLY A 59 45.82 -23.18 25.19
C GLY A 59 46.76 -24.29 24.69
N LEU A 60 46.54 -24.79 23.46
CA LEU A 60 47.41 -25.76 22.80
C LEU A 60 48.68 -25.15 22.18
N GLU A 61 48.60 -23.94 21.63
CA GLU A 61 49.75 -23.24 21.02
C GLU A 61 50.81 -22.88 22.08
N MET A 62 50.38 -22.57 23.31
CA MET A 62 51.25 -22.29 24.45
C MET A 62 52.03 -23.51 24.98
N ARG A 63 51.80 -24.73 24.46
CA ARG A 63 52.41 -25.98 24.95
C ARG A 63 53.32 -26.62 23.90
N PRO A 64 54.59 -26.97 24.14
CA PRO A 64 55.51 -27.48 23.11
C PRO A 64 55.44 -29.01 22.88
N GLU A 65 54.24 -29.60 22.82
CA GLU A 65 54.05 -31.06 22.75
C GLU A 65 53.79 -31.55 21.29
N ALA A 66 54.29 -32.73 20.94
CA ALA A 66 54.06 -33.38 19.65
C ALA A 66 52.69 -34.10 19.61
N GLY A 67 52.01 -34.08 18.46
CA GLY A 67 50.72 -34.77 18.28
C GLY A 67 49.46 -33.96 18.66
N LYS A 68 49.55 -32.62 18.69
CA LYS A 68 48.41 -31.74 18.99
C LYS A 68 47.28 -31.90 17.98
N PRO A 69 46.01 -31.86 18.44
CA PRO A 69 44.87 -31.75 17.53
C PRO A 69 44.93 -30.46 16.69
N GLU A 70 44.71 -30.57 15.38
CA GLU A 70 44.65 -29.42 14.48
C GLU A 70 43.25 -28.79 14.48
N LEU A 71 43.11 -27.65 15.17
CA LEU A 71 41.81 -26.95 15.29
C LEU A 71 41.57 -25.88 14.21
N LYS A 72 42.58 -25.51 13.43
CA LYS A 72 42.50 -24.39 12.47
C LYS A 72 41.43 -24.63 11.38
N GLY A 73 41.34 -25.86 10.87
CA GLY A 73 40.32 -26.24 9.89
C GLY A 73 38.90 -26.08 10.42
N LEU A 74 38.62 -26.64 11.61
CA LEU A 74 37.29 -26.56 12.24
C LEU A 74 36.89 -25.11 12.58
N ILE A 75 37.82 -24.30 13.11
CA ILE A 75 37.56 -22.88 13.40
C ILE A 75 37.21 -22.13 12.11
N GLY A 76 37.90 -22.41 11.01
CA GLY A 76 37.61 -21.84 9.70
C GLY A 76 36.21 -22.23 9.21
N GLU A 77 35.89 -23.52 9.24
CA GLU A 77 34.57 -24.04 8.84
C GLU A 77 33.43 -23.46 9.68
N LEU A 78 33.56 -23.43 11.01
CA LEU A 78 32.56 -22.85 11.92
C LEU A 78 32.37 -21.36 11.67
N SER A 79 33.46 -20.60 11.50
CA SER A 79 33.38 -19.17 11.19
C SER A 79 32.68 -18.91 9.86
N GLN A 80 32.92 -19.75 8.85
CA GLN A 80 32.31 -19.62 7.53
C GLN A 80 30.82 -19.97 7.59
N LEU A 81 30.46 -21.04 8.29
CA LEU A 81 29.07 -21.46 8.52
C LEU A 81 28.27 -20.37 9.26
N ILE A 82 28.81 -19.82 10.36
CA ILE A 82 28.16 -18.72 11.11
C ILE A 82 27.92 -17.52 10.17
N GLY A 83 28.89 -17.18 9.33
CA GLY A 83 28.74 -16.12 8.34
C GLY A 83 27.66 -16.40 7.28
N VAL A 84 27.47 -17.66 6.89
CA VAL A 84 26.37 -18.07 6.00
C VAL A 84 25.02 -17.99 6.71
N LEU A 85 24.93 -18.46 7.95
CA LEU A 85 23.69 -18.44 8.73
C LEU A 85 23.23 -17.00 9.04
N LYS A 86 24.15 -16.10 9.42
CA LYS A 86 23.84 -14.68 9.64
C LYS A 86 23.30 -13.99 8.38
N ARG A 87 23.97 -14.19 7.23
CA ARG A 87 23.51 -13.62 5.95
C ARG A 87 22.14 -14.15 5.56
N ASN A 88 21.87 -15.44 5.75
CA ASN A 88 20.55 -16.02 5.47
C ASN A 88 19.47 -15.46 6.40
N ARG A 89 19.77 -15.30 7.70
CA ARG A 89 18.88 -14.64 8.65
C ARG A 89 18.52 -13.23 8.19
N GLU A 90 19.53 -12.41 7.89
CA GLU A 90 19.36 -11.01 7.45
C GLU A 90 18.54 -10.92 6.15
N MET A 91 18.76 -11.83 5.19
CA MET A 91 17.96 -11.89 3.97
C MET A 91 16.48 -12.20 4.23
N GLU A 92 16.19 -13.17 5.11
CA GLU A 92 14.81 -13.54 5.44
C GLU A 92 14.12 -12.47 6.31
N GLU A 93 14.85 -11.81 7.21
CA GLU A 93 14.37 -10.66 7.98
C GLU A 93 14.03 -9.47 7.07
N ALA A 94 14.92 -9.13 6.12
CA ALA A 94 14.70 -8.06 5.15
C ALA A 94 13.51 -8.33 4.22
N ARG A 95 13.32 -9.58 3.79
CA ARG A 95 12.13 -9.99 3.02
C ARG A 95 10.86 -9.85 3.85
N THR A 96 10.90 -10.26 5.11
CA THR A 96 9.77 -10.10 6.03
C THR A 96 9.42 -8.62 6.25
N GLY A 97 10.43 -7.74 6.37
CA GLY A 97 10.24 -6.29 6.50
C GLY A 97 9.55 -5.66 5.29
N LYS A 98 10.06 -5.92 4.07
CA LYS A 98 9.47 -5.39 2.82
C LYS A 98 8.03 -5.85 2.60
N ILE A 99 7.69 -7.07 2.98
CA ILE A 99 6.34 -7.60 2.77
C ILE A 99 5.35 -7.01 3.80
N LYS A 100 5.81 -6.73 5.03
CA LYS A 100 5.01 -5.98 6.03
C LYS A 100 4.68 -4.57 5.56
N GLU A 101 5.62 -3.88 4.91
CA GLU A 101 5.40 -2.54 4.35
C GLU A 101 4.39 -2.54 3.19
N GLN A 102 4.23 -3.66 2.48
CA GLN A 102 3.30 -3.78 1.34
C GLN A 102 1.88 -4.23 1.73
N GLY A 103 1.60 -4.48 3.03
CA GLY A 103 0.26 -4.85 3.51
C GLY A 103 -0.19 -6.27 3.14
N ILE A 104 0.68 -7.09 2.56
CA ILE A 104 0.36 -8.47 2.11
C ILE A 104 0.85 -9.48 3.16
N HIS A 105 0.20 -9.50 4.33
CA HIS A 105 0.61 -10.35 5.44
C HIS A 105 0.50 -11.87 5.17
N VAL A 106 -0.41 -12.29 4.27
CA VAL A 106 -0.77 -13.70 4.07
C VAL A 106 0.18 -14.43 3.11
N LEU A 107 0.74 -13.75 2.09
CA LEU A 107 1.69 -14.35 1.13
C LEU A 107 3.13 -14.43 1.67
N ALA A 108 3.44 -13.67 2.72
CA ALA A 108 4.78 -13.60 3.32
C ALA A 108 5.20 -14.89 4.03
N GLN A 109 4.22 -15.64 4.55
CA GLN A 109 4.44 -16.85 5.34
C GLN A 109 4.49 -18.12 4.47
N THR A 110 3.94 -18.07 3.27
CA THR A 110 3.78 -19.21 2.35
C THR A 110 4.96 -19.40 1.40
N ILE A 111 5.73 -18.33 1.09
CA ILE A 111 6.94 -18.45 0.28
C ILE A 111 8.11 -18.86 1.19
N THR A 112 8.23 -20.14 1.50
CA THR A 112 9.41 -20.72 2.17
C THR A 112 10.39 -21.28 1.14
N VAL A 113 11.63 -21.53 1.55
CA VAL A 113 12.62 -22.24 0.72
C VAL A 113 13.06 -23.50 1.48
N PRO A 114 12.24 -24.57 1.49
CA PRO A 114 12.48 -25.77 2.30
C PRO A 114 13.84 -26.41 2.04
N GLU A 115 14.26 -26.47 0.78
CA GLU A 115 15.55 -27.08 0.39
C GLU A 115 16.75 -26.34 0.96
N LEU A 116 16.72 -25.00 0.95
CA LEU A 116 17.78 -24.18 1.54
C LEU A 116 17.84 -24.37 3.05
N TYR A 117 16.69 -24.43 3.72
CA TYR A 117 16.64 -24.60 5.17
C TYR A 117 17.17 -25.98 5.58
N ALA A 118 16.80 -27.04 4.86
CA ALA A 118 17.31 -28.39 5.08
C ALA A 118 18.82 -28.51 4.80
N ASP A 119 19.34 -27.86 3.76
CA ASP A 119 20.79 -27.82 3.49
C ASP A 119 21.57 -27.10 4.62
N LEU A 120 21.03 -26.00 5.14
CA LEU A 120 21.62 -25.29 6.27
C LEU A 120 21.55 -26.09 7.58
N GLU A 121 20.48 -26.85 7.80
CA GLU A 121 20.36 -27.80 8.92
C GLU A 121 21.47 -28.85 8.84
N GLN A 122 21.61 -29.50 7.68
CA GLN A 122 22.60 -30.55 7.47
C GLN A 122 24.02 -30.02 7.66
N LYS A 123 24.34 -28.84 7.13
CA LYS A 123 25.64 -28.18 7.33
C LYS A 123 25.91 -27.87 8.80
N THR A 124 24.88 -27.45 9.53
CA THR A 124 24.97 -27.15 10.97
C THR A 124 25.23 -28.42 11.77
N LEU A 125 24.47 -29.48 11.53
CA LEU A 125 24.65 -30.78 12.21
C LEU A 125 26.01 -31.41 11.89
N ALA A 126 26.46 -31.32 10.64
CA ALA A 126 27.79 -31.81 10.24
C ALA A 126 28.91 -31.06 10.97
N ALA A 127 28.81 -29.74 11.11
CA ALA A 127 29.79 -28.94 11.85
C ALA A 127 29.79 -29.28 13.36
N LEU A 128 28.61 -29.48 13.96
CA LEU A 128 28.49 -29.90 15.36
C LEU A 128 29.09 -31.29 15.59
N LEU A 129 28.88 -32.23 14.67
CA LEU A 129 29.49 -33.56 14.74
C LEU A 129 31.02 -33.50 14.68
N LYS A 130 31.57 -32.70 13.76
CA LYS A 130 33.02 -32.43 13.70
C LYS A 130 33.51 -31.77 15.00
N GLY A 131 32.70 -30.90 15.59
CA GLY A 131 32.94 -30.29 16.90
C GLY A 131 33.08 -31.33 18.01
N SER A 132 32.11 -32.24 18.15
CA SER A 132 32.18 -33.36 19.12
C SER A 132 33.44 -34.21 18.92
N TYR A 133 33.75 -34.57 17.67
CA TYR A 133 34.94 -35.35 17.35
C TYR A 133 36.24 -34.63 17.76
N MET A 134 36.34 -33.32 17.53
CA MET A 134 37.52 -32.55 17.94
C MET A 134 37.60 -32.35 19.45
N ALA A 135 36.48 -32.19 20.14
CA ALA A 135 36.43 -32.16 21.60
C ALA A 135 36.97 -33.46 22.20
N GLU A 136 36.56 -34.62 21.67
CA GLU A 136 37.09 -35.92 22.10
C GLU A 136 38.58 -36.08 21.81
N ARG A 137 39.07 -35.60 20.66
CA ARG A 137 40.52 -35.61 20.37
C ARG A 137 41.31 -34.75 21.35
N LEU A 138 40.78 -33.59 21.75
CA LEU A 138 41.40 -32.74 22.78
C LEU A 138 41.44 -33.45 24.13
N ARG A 139 40.36 -34.13 24.50
CA ARG A 139 40.26 -34.88 25.75
C ARG A 139 41.21 -36.07 25.81
N VAL A 140 41.32 -36.84 24.73
CA VAL A 140 42.28 -37.94 24.61
C VAL A 140 43.72 -37.43 24.67
N PHE A 141 43.99 -36.28 24.05
CA PHE A 141 45.31 -35.64 24.12
C PHE A 141 45.66 -35.24 25.56
N ASP A 142 44.73 -34.62 26.29
CA ASP A 142 44.93 -34.24 27.70
C ASP A 142 45.14 -35.48 28.59
N ARG A 143 44.34 -36.55 28.40
CA ARG A 143 44.49 -37.82 29.16
C ARG A 143 45.81 -38.56 28.90
N LYS A 144 46.38 -38.48 27.70
CA LYS A 144 47.68 -39.09 27.40
C LYS A 144 48.82 -38.44 28.20
N ARG A 145 48.64 -37.21 28.67
CA ARG A 145 49.61 -36.48 29.48
C ARG A 145 49.65 -36.99 30.93
N ASP A 146 48.55 -37.50 31.44
CA ASP A 146 48.45 -38.10 32.78
C ASP A 146 49.05 -39.51 32.88
N SER A 147 49.76 -39.99 31.85
CA SER A 147 50.61 -41.19 31.98
C SER A 147 51.81 -40.85 32.87
N THR A 148 51.62 -41.04 34.17
CA THR A 148 52.55 -40.82 35.29
C THR A 148 53.69 -41.85 35.31
N LEU A 149 54.40 -42.03 34.19
CA LEU A 149 55.36 -43.13 34.01
C LEU A 149 56.74 -42.71 33.47
N SER A 150 57.22 -41.48 33.68
CA SER A 150 58.58 -41.10 33.21
C SER A 150 59.53 -40.45 34.21
N THR A 151 59.17 -40.29 35.50
CA THR A 151 60.07 -39.67 36.49
C THR A 151 60.51 -40.65 37.59
N LYS A 152 61.76 -40.53 38.05
CA LYS A 152 62.32 -41.31 39.19
C LYS A 152 61.47 -41.19 40.48
N ALA A 153 60.77 -40.06 40.66
CA ALA A 153 59.80 -39.87 41.74
C ALA A 153 58.54 -40.73 41.54
N GLY A 154 58.09 -40.96 40.31
CA GLY A 154 57.02 -41.92 39.99
C GLY A 154 57.42 -43.37 40.25
N GLN A 155 58.69 -43.74 40.03
CA GLN A 155 59.20 -45.08 40.40
C GLN A 155 59.30 -45.26 41.92
N ALA A 156 59.72 -44.23 42.67
CA ALA A 156 59.71 -44.25 44.14
C ALA A 156 58.29 -44.27 44.71
N ASN A 157 57.35 -43.56 44.10
CA ASN A 157 55.92 -43.62 44.42
C ASN A 157 55.33 -44.99 44.08
N ILE A 158 55.77 -45.66 43.02
CA ILE A 158 55.35 -47.04 42.71
C ILE A 158 55.95 -48.01 43.72
N ILE A 159 57.19 -47.86 44.17
CA ILE A 159 57.75 -48.72 45.21
C ILE A 159 57.00 -48.53 46.53
N THR A 160 56.74 -47.28 46.94
CA THR A 160 55.94 -47.02 48.14
C THR A 160 54.47 -47.40 48.00
N LEU A 161 53.88 -47.28 46.80
CA LEU A 161 52.53 -47.78 46.51
C LEU A 161 52.52 -49.30 46.45
N LEU A 162 53.56 -49.96 45.93
CA LEU A 162 53.70 -51.42 45.93
C LEU A 162 53.91 -51.93 47.35
N GLU A 163 54.72 -51.26 48.17
CA GLU A 163 54.87 -51.56 49.60
C GLU A 163 53.56 -51.32 50.35
N GLN A 164 52.82 -50.24 50.05
CA GLN A 164 51.47 -50.03 50.57
C GLN A 164 50.49 -51.09 50.09
N LYS A 165 50.56 -51.52 48.83
CA LYS A 165 49.68 -52.55 48.28
C LYS A 165 50.06 -53.95 48.76
N GLU A 166 51.33 -54.20 49.05
CA GLU A 166 51.83 -55.42 49.67
C GLU A 166 51.43 -55.47 51.14
N LYS A 167 51.47 -54.33 51.84
CA LYS A 167 50.94 -54.18 53.18
C LYS A 167 49.42 -54.31 53.20
N GLU A 168 48.70 -53.67 52.29
CA GLU A 168 47.26 -53.86 52.11
C GLU A 168 46.92 -55.30 51.74
N LEU A 169 47.73 -55.99 50.93
CA LEU A 169 47.55 -57.41 50.60
C LEU A 169 47.85 -58.32 51.80
N SER A 170 48.82 -57.96 52.64
CA SER A 170 49.10 -58.64 53.90
C SER A 170 47.94 -58.45 54.87
N ASP A 171 47.47 -57.21 55.05
CA ASP A 171 46.32 -56.86 55.87
C ASP A 171 45.03 -57.50 55.31
N LEU A 172 44.87 -57.59 53.99
CA LEU A 172 43.76 -58.29 53.35
C LEU A 172 43.88 -59.79 53.53
N ARG A 173 45.08 -60.37 53.50
CA ARG A 173 45.29 -61.80 53.80
C ARG A 173 45.00 -62.09 55.25
N GLU A 174 45.41 -61.22 56.16
CA GLU A 174 45.12 -61.33 57.59
C GLU A 174 43.61 -61.15 57.85
N LYS A 175 42.99 -60.13 57.26
CA LYS A 175 41.51 -59.96 57.27
C LYS A 175 40.77 -61.08 56.55
N TYR A 176 41.35 -61.70 55.53
CA TYR A 176 40.75 -62.84 54.85
C TYR A 176 40.91 -64.11 55.66
N GLU A 177 42.03 -64.32 56.35
CA GLU A 177 42.20 -65.39 57.34
C GLU A 177 41.29 -65.19 58.54
N GLU A 178 41.11 -63.94 58.99
CA GLU A 178 40.19 -63.55 60.05
C GLU A 178 38.74 -63.70 59.60
N ASN A 179 38.36 -63.22 58.40
CA ASN A 179 37.04 -63.48 57.80
C ASN A 179 36.82 -64.95 57.50
N ARG A 180 37.85 -65.70 57.11
CA ARG A 180 37.75 -67.15 56.91
C ARG A 180 37.58 -67.85 58.26
N LYS A 181 38.27 -67.45 59.33
CA LYS A 181 38.04 -67.94 60.69
C LYS A 181 36.64 -67.56 61.18
N ASN A 182 36.21 -66.32 60.98
CA ASN A 182 34.89 -65.82 61.36
C ASN A 182 33.78 -66.49 60.52
N SER A 183 34.00 -66.75 59.23
CA SER A 183 33.04 -67.44 58.37
C SER A 183 33.01 -68.96 58.64
N PHE A 184 34.16 -69.57 58.96
CA PHE A 184 34.26 -70.99 59.35
C PHE A 184 33.73 -71.26 60.78
N LEU A 185 33.83 -70.28 61.69
CA LEU A 185 33.23 -70.29 63.02
C LEU A 185 31.78 -69.77 63.02
N GLY A 186 31.24 -69.33 61.88
CA GLY A 186 29.86 -68.82 61.78
C GLY A 186 29.60 -67.51 62.53
N LEU A 187 30.64 -66.69 62.78
CA LEU A 187 30.61 -65.41 63.48
C LEU A 187 30.48 -64.19 62.55
N ALA A 188 30.42 -64.38 61.23
CA ALA A 188 29.88 -63.33 60.38
C ALA A 188 28.38 -63.25 60.67
N GLU A 189 27.95 -62.20 61.37
CA GLU A 189 26.54 -61.86 61.53
C GLU A 189 25.93 -61.82 60.12
N LYS A 190 25.29 -62.92 59.72
CA LYS A 190 24.36 -62.90 58.61
C LYS A 190 23.30 -61.90 59.05
N GLU A 191 23.09 -60.84 58.26
CA GLU A 191 21.83 -60.09 58.34
C GLU A 191 20.73 -61.15 58.46
N SER A 192 19.95 -61.05 59.53
CA SER A 192 18.98 -62.08 59.83
C SER A 192 18.05 -62.19 58.63
N ALA A 193 17.58 -63.38 58.27
CA ALA A 193 16.63 -63.54 57.16
C ALA A 193 15.42 -62.58 57.29
N THR A 194 15.09 -62.19 58.53
CA THR A 194 14.09 -61.17 58.87
C THR A 194 14.42 -59.77 58.36
N ASP A 195 15.69 -59.36 58.32
CA ASP A 195 16.11 -58.03 57.89
C ASP A 195 15.97 -57.88 56.37
N ILE A 196 16.38 -58.92 55.62
CA ILE A 196 16.19 -59.00 54.17
C ILE A 196 14.69 -59.04 53.81
N GLU A 197 13.88 -59.79 54.56
CA GLU A 197 12.41 -59.80 54.37
C GLU A 197 11.78 -58.42 54.66
N ASN A 198 12.28 -57.69 55.66
CA ASN A 198 11.81 -56.35 55.99
C ASN A 198 12.16 -55.34 54.88
N GLU A 199 13.38 -55.39 54.34
CA GLU A 199 13.79 -54.56 53.21
C GLU A 199 12.99 -54.87 51.94
N LEU A 200 12.77 -56.14 51.64
CA LEU A 200 11.97 -56.57 50.49
C LEU A 200 10.52 -56.10 50.60
N ASN A 201 9.93 -56.19 51.80
CA ASN A 201 8.59 -55.69 52.07
C ASN A 201 8.52 -54.15 51.97
N ALA A 202 9.56 -53.43 52.44
CA ALA A 202 9.64 -51.97 52.30
C ALA A 202 9.73 -51.55 50.83
N ALA A 203 10.58 -52.21 50.05
CA ALA A 203 10.72 -51.97 48.61
C ALA A 203 9.41 -52.30 47.85
N SER A 204 8.73 -53.38 48.20
CA SER A 204 7.44 -53.77 47.61
C SER A 204 6.36 -52.72 47.88
N ARG A 205 6.24 -52.24 49.12
CA ARG A 205 5.31 -51.15 49.48
C ARG A 205 5.63 -49.85 48.74
N GLN A 206 6.91 -49.52 48.56
CA GLN A 206 7.32 -48.34 47.81
C GLN A 206 6.96 -48.46 46.32
N LEU A 207 7.13 -49.65 45.73
CA LEU A 207 6.72 -49.93 44.35
C LEU A 207 5.20 -49.85 44.17
N GLU A 208 4.43 -50.41 45.10
CA GLU A 208 2.97 -50.31 45.09
C GLU A 208 2.50 -48.86 45.16
N SER A 209 3.08 -48.08 46.08
CA SER A 209 2.78 -46.64 46.22
C SER A 209 3.11 -45.86 44.94
N ARG A 210 4.30 -46.07 44.36
CA ARG A 210 4.68 -45.44 43.09
C ARG A 210 3.74 -45.83 41.95
N THR A 211 3.38 -47.12 41.87
CA THR A 211 2.46 -47.62 40.84
C THR A 211 1.08 -46.98 40.97
N ALA A 212 0.57 -46.81 42.19
CA ALA A 212 -0.70 -46.14 42.45
C ALA A 212 -0.66 -44.66 42.02
N ILE A 213 0.43 -43.94 42.34
CA ILE A 213 0.61 -42.54 41.91
C ILE A 213 0.67 -42.45 40.39
N THR A 214 1.44 -43.31 39.73
CA THR A 214 1.55 -43.30 38.26
C THR A 214 0.22 -43.62 37.58
N ARG A 215 -0.56 -44.58 38.11
CA ARG A 215 -1.91 -44.87 37.59
C ARG A 215 -2.83 -43.67 37.71
N ARG A 216 -2.84 -43.00 38.86
CA ARG A 216 -3.64 -41.78 39.07
C ARG A 216 -3.25 -40.67 38.09
N MET A 217 -1.95 -40.42 37.91
CA MET A 217 -1.48 -39.44 36.93
C MET A 217 -1.89 -39.81 35.49
N PHE A 218 -1.88 -41.10 35.16
CA PHE A 218 -2.33 -41.59 33.86
C PHE A 218 -3.84 -41.36 33.63
N GLU A 219 -4.67 -41.64 34.64
CA GLU A 219 -6.11 -41.37 34.61
C GLU A 219 -6.39 -39.86 34.43
N GLU A 220 -5.73 -39.02 35.23
CA GLU A 220 -5.85 -37.55 35.12
C GLU A 220 -5.41 -37.03 33.74
N ALA A 221 -4.33 -37.56 33.18
CA ALA A 221 -3.88 -37.22 31.83
C ALA A 221 -4.88 -37.65 30.75
N THR A 222 -5.50 -38.82 30.93
CA THR A 222 -6.50 -39.36 30.00
C THR A 222 -7.78 -38.51 30.01
N GLU A 223 -8.24 -38.09 31.18
CA GLU A 223 -9.39 -37.17 31.30
C GLU A 223 -9.09 -35.80 30.68
N SER A 224 -7.89 -35.27 30.91
CA SER A 224 -7.43 -34.02 30.28
C SER A 224 -7.41 -34.12 28.76
N MET A 225 -6.91 -35.24 28.22
CA MET A 225 -6.89 -35.51 26.78
C MET A 225 -8.31 -35.55 26.20
N ALA A 226 -9.24 -36.26 26.85
CA ALA A 226 -10.64 -36.32 26.41
C ALA A 226 -11.33 -34.94 26.46
N ARG A 227 -10.96 -34.07 27.41
CA ARG A 227 -11.44 -32.68 27.45
C ARG A 227 -10.90 -31.86 26.29
N LEU A 228 -9.61 -31.98 25.98
CA LEU A 228 -8.98 -31.30 24.86
C LEU A 228 -9.57 -31.74 23.51
N GLU A 229 -9.84 -33.04 23.34
CA GLU A 229 -10.51 -33.57 22.14
C GLU A 229 -11.90 -32.92 21.93
N ARG A 230 -12.71 -32.80 22.99
CA ARG A 230 -14.01 -32.11 22.92
C ARG A 230 -13.87 -30.63 22.58
N GLN A 231 -12.87 -29.95 23.14
CA GLN A 231 -12.61 -28.55 22.81
C GLN A 231 -12.19 -28.40 21.35
N LEU A 232 -11.34 -29.30 20.85
CA LEU A 232 -10.88 -29.30 19.47
C LEU A 232 -12.04 -29.57 18.50
N GLN A 233 -12.95 -30.48 18.84
CA GLN A 233 -14.19 -30.67 18.10
C GLN A 233 -15.05 -29.40 18.07
N GLY A 234 -15.27 -28.76 19.22
CA GLY A 234 -16.05 -27.52 19.29
C GLY A 234 -15.43 -26.36 18.50
N VAL A 235 -14.10 -26.25 18.50
CA VAL A 235 -13.38 -25.29 17.64
C VAL A 235 -13.58 -25.63 16.17
N GLY A 236 -13.53 -26.92 15.79
CA GLY A 236 -13.78 -27.36 14.43
C GLY A 236 -15.19 -27.03 13.94
N GLU A 237 -16.21 -27.19 14.79
CA GLU A 237 -17.59 -26.78 14.49
C GLU A 237 -17.73 -25.26 14.34
N HIS A 238 -17.04 -24.48 15.19
CA HIS A 238 -17.04 -23.02 15.09
C HIS A 238 -16.36 -22.54 13.81
N VAL A 239 -15.24 -23.15 13.40
CA VAL A 239 -14.56 -22.83 12.14
C VAL A 239 -15.50 -23.04 10.95
N ARG A 240 -16.20 -24.19 10.87
CA ARG A 240 -17.16 -24.46 9.79
C ARG A 240 -18.29 -23.43 9.75
N SER A 241 -18.81 -23.04 10.92
CA SER A 241 -19.85 -22.01 11.02
C SER A 241 -19.37 -20.65 10.50
N VAL A 242 -18.13 -20.27 10.80
CA VAL A 242 -17.51 -19.04 10.29
C VAL A 242 -17.31 -19.11 8.78
N GLU A 243 -16.81 -20.23 8.25
CA GLU A 243 -16.65 -20.46 6.81
C GLU A 243 -17.99 -20.36 6.05
N ASP A 244 -19.07 -20.92 6.61
CA ASP A 244 -20.41 -20.82 6.04
C ASP A 244 -20.92 -19.36 6.01
N ILE A 245 -20.70 -18.61 7.08
CA ILE A 245 -21.06 -17.18 7.15
C ILE A 245 -20.23 -16.37 6.14
N GLU A 246 -18.93 -16.64 6.01
CA GLU A 246 -18.06 -16.01 5.04
C GLU A 246 -18.54 -16.27 3.60
N ALA A 247 -18.91 -17.51 3.28
CA ALA A 247 -19.45 -17.85 1.97
C ALA A 247 -20.75 -17.10 1.66
N GLN A 248 -21.66 -17.00 2.64
CA GLN A 248 -22.91 -16.24 2.49
C GLN A 248 -22.67 -14.73 2.30
N LEU A 249 -21.76 -14.15 3.07
CA LEU A 249 -21.39 -12.73 2.94
C LEU A 249 -20.74 -12.44 1.59
N THR A 250 -19.88 -13.35 1.11
CA THR A 250 -19.25 -13.25 -0.20
C THR A 250 -20.29 -13.29 -1.32
N ALA A 251 -21.26 -14.21 -1.25
CA ALA A 251 -22.36 -14.29 -2.21
C ALA A 251 -23.20 -12.99 -2.23
N LYS A 252 -23.61 -12.49 -1.06
CA LYS A 252 -24.34 -11.20 -0.96
C LYS A 252 -23.54 -10.02 -1.48
N THR A 253 -22.24 -10.00 -1.24
CA THR A 253 -21.35 -8.95 -1.76
C THR A 253 -21.33 -8.97 -3.29
N PHE A 254 -21.27 -10.16 -3.91
CA PHE A 254 -21.31 -10.30 -5.36
C PHE A 254 -22.65 -9.85 -5.96
N GLU A 255 -23.76 -10.20 -5.32
CA GLU A 255 -25.09 -9.72 -5.70
C GLU A 255 -25.19 -8.19 -5.64
N LEU A 256 -24.74 -7.57 -4.54
CA LEU A 256 -24.74 -6.12 -4.38
C LEU A 256 -23.90 -5.42 -5.46
N VAL A 257 -22.69 -5.93 -5.72
CA VAL A 257 -21.84 -5.41 -6.80
C VAL A 257 -22.54 -5.50 -8.16
N THR A 258 -23.30 -6.56 -8.40
CA THR A 258 -24.06 -6.74 -9.64
C THR A 258 -25.20 -5.73 -9.76
N VAL A 259 -25.94 -5.49 -8.67
CA VAL A 259 -27.01 -4.47 -8.63
C VAL A 259 -26.44 -3.07 -8.87
N LEU A 260 -25.36 -2.72 -8.16
CA LEU A 260 -24.70 -1.42 -8.33
C LEU A 260 -24.17 -1.20 -9.75
N LYS A 261 -23.66 -2.25 -10.41
CA LYS A 261 -23.28 -2.18 -11.84
C LYS A 261 -24.49 -1.90 -12.73
N LYS A 262 -25.62 -2.56 -12.49
CA LYS A 262 -26.87 -2.32 -13.25
C LYS A 262 -27.38 -0.89 -13.04
N GLU A 263 -27.40 -0.40 -11.80
CA GLU A 263 -27.82 0.98 -11.48
C GLU A 263 -26.91 2.03 -12.12
N ARG A 264 -25.58 1.80 -12.09
CA ARG A 264 -24.61 2.66 -12.79
C ARG A 264 -24.89 2.69 -14.29
N ASP A 265 -25.11 1.54 -14.91
CA ASP A 265 -25.33 1.44 -16.36
C ASP A 265 -26.68 2.06 -16.76
N TYR A 266 -27.72 1.91 -15.93
CA TYR A 266 -28.99 2.61 -16.07
C TYR A 266 -28.81 4.13 -15.98
N THR A 267 -28.09 4.62 -14.97
CA THR A 267 -27.81 6.06 -14.79
C THR A 267 -27.07 6.65 -15.99
N LYS A 268 -26.09 5.92 -16.54
CA LYS A 268 -25.40 6.32 -17.78
C LYS A 268 -26.36 6.43 -18.96
N LYS A 269 -27.29 5.47 -19.09
CA LYS A 269 -28.30 5.50 -20.16
C LYS A 269 -29.19 6.74 -20.07
N VAL A 270 -29.73 7.01 -18.88
CA VAL A 270 -30.57 8.20 -18.63
C VAL A 270 -29.79 9.49 -18.91
N LEU A 271 -28.52 9.55 -18.52
CA LEU A 271 -27.68 10.73 -18.79
C LEU A 271 -27.48 10.95 -20.29
N MET A 272 -27.22 9.90 -21.07
CA MET A 272 -27.12 9.99 -22.53
C MET A 272 -28.44 10.42 -23.18
N GLU A 273 -29.59 9.96 -22.67
CA GLU A 273 -30.92 10.39 -23.13
C GLU A 273 -31.14 11.89 -22.85
N ILE A 274 -30.83 12.37 -21.64
CA ILE A 274 -30.92 13.80 -21.28
C ILE A 274 -30.00 14.66 -22.16
N GLU A 275 -28.76 14.22 -22.38
CA GLU A 275 -27.81 14.94 -23.26
C GLU A 275 -28.35 15.01 -24.70
N HIS A 276 -28.91 13.91 -25.20
CA HIS A 276 -29.51 13.86 -26.53
C HIS A 276 -30.67 14.84 -26.65
N ASP A 277 -31.62 14.81 -25.72
CA ASP A 277 -32.79 15.70 -25.70
C ASP A 277 -32.38 17.17 -25.58
N THR A 278 -31.38 17.45 -24.74
CA THR A 278 -30.83 18.81 -24.58
C THR A 278 -30.21 19.32 -25.88
N VAL A 279 -29.47 18.47 -26.60
CA VAL A 279 -28.89 18.83 -27.90
C VAL A 279 -29.98 19.04 -28.95
N GLN A 280 -31.00 18.18 -28.99
CA GLN A 280 -32.14 18.34 -29.89
C GLN A 280 -32.89 19.65 -29.63
N LEU A 281 -33.16 19.97 -28.37
CA LEU A 281 -33.84 21.20 -27.97
C LEU A 281 -33.03 22.44 -28.35
N ARG A 282 -31.72 22.43 -28.09
CA ARG A 282 -30.80 23.50 -28.52
C ARG A 282 -30.83 23.72 -30.04
N ASN A 283 -30.82 22.63 -30.81
CA ASN A 283 -30.89 22.70 -32.27
C ASN A 283 -32.23 23.28 -32.74
N THR A 284 -33.32 22.91 -32.08
CA THR A 284 -34.67 23.43 -32.38
C THR A 284 -34.74 24.93 -32.11
N TYR A 285 -34.31 25.38 -30.93
CA TYR A 285 -34.25 26.81 -30.60
C TYR A 285 -33.34 27.60 -31.53
N SER A 286 -32.21 27.02 -31.94
CA SER A 286 -31.30 27.67 -32.88
C SER A 286 -31.95 27.86 -34.25
N LYS A 287 -32.70 26.86 -34.75
CA LYS A 287 -33.46 26.96 -35.99
C LYS A 287 -34.58 28.00 -35.91
N GLU A 288 -35.36 27.98 -34.83
CA GLU A 288 -36.43 28.97 -34.61
C GLU A 288 -35.87 30.40 -34.52
N LEU A 289 -34.74 30.58 -33.83
CA LEU A 289 -34.09 31.88 -33.71
C LEU A 289 -33.56 32.38 -35.06
N ILE A 290 -33.00 31.50 -35.88
CA ILE A 290 -32.60 31.84 -37.26
C ILE A 290 -33.84 32.21 -38.10
N SER A 291 -34.91 31.41 -38.06
CA SER A 291 -36.17 31.68 -38.78
C SER A 291 -36.74 33.04 -38.39
N MET A 292 -36.79 33.35 -37.09
CA MET A 292 -37.23 34.65 -36.59
C MET A 292 -36.34 35.80 -37.06
N GLN A 293 -35.03 35.59 -37.16
CA GLN A 293 -34.11 36.59 -37.71
C GLN A 293 -34.35 36.80 -39.22
N GLU A 294 -34.57 35.73 -39.97
CA GLU A 294 -34.91 35.80 -41.40
C GLU A 294 -36.24 36.53 -41.63
N GLU A 295 -37.28 36.21 -40.86
CA GLU A 295 -38.58 36.90 -40.90
C GLU A 295 -38.45 38.38 -40.53
N LYS A 296 -37.68 38.70 -39.49
CA LYS A 296 -37.41 40.09 -39.10
C LYS A 296 -36.71 40.87 -40.22
N ILE A 297 -35.72 40.26 -40.87
CA ILE A 297 -35.01 40.87 -42.00
C ILE A 297 -35.97 41.04 -43.20
N GLY A 298 -36.78 40.03 -43.48
CA GLY A 298 -37.80 40.07 -44.53
C GLY A 298 -38.80 41.22 -44.33
N ALA A 299 -39.43 41.29 -43.15
CA ALA A 299 -40.37 42.35 -42.82
C ALA A 299 -39.73 43.74 -42.86
N ARG A 300 -38.47 43.86 -42.40
CA ARG A 300 -37.72 45.11 -42.50
C ARG A 300 -37.50 45.54 -43.96
N ASN A 301 -37.06 44.62 -44.80
CA ASN A 301 -36.83 44.90 -46.23
C ASN A 301 -38.13 45.28 -46.95
N GLU A 302 -39.25 44.64 -46.63
CA GLU A 302 -40.57 44.99 -47.17
C GLU A 302 -41.01 46.40 -46.76
N LEU A 303 -40.84 46.76 -45.49
CA LEU A 303 -41.12 48.11 -44.99
C LEU A 303 -40.21 49.16 -45.64
N GLU A 304 -38.92 48.89 -45.74
CA GLU A 304 -37.96 49.77 -46.40
C GLU A 304 -38.35 49.98 -47.88
N GLN A 305 -38.69 48.93 -48.62
CA GLN A 305 -39.17 49.04 -50.00
C GLN A 305 -40.48 49.84 -50.11
N LYS A 306 -41.43 49.62 -49.19
CA LYS A 306 -42.70 50.36 -49.18
C LYS A 306 -42.46 51.85 -48.95
N HIS A 307 -41.67 52.20 -47.95
CA HIS A 307 -41.33 53.59 -47.66
C HIS A 307 -40.51 54.23 -48.79
N GLU A 308 -39.59 53.50 -49.42
CA GLU A 308 -38.85 53.99 -50.58
C GLU A 308 -39.78 54.32 -51.75
N ARG A 309 -40.80 53.47 -52.01
CA ARG A 309 -41.84 53.74 -53.01
C ARG A 309 -42.67 54.96 -52.65
N GLU A 310 -43.11 55.08 -51.40
CA GLU A 310 -43.88 56.23 -50.90
C GLU A 310 -43.09 57.54 -51.01
N ILE A 311 -41.81 57.53 -50.59
CA ILE A 311 -40.90 58.67 -50.72
C ILE A 311 -40.71 59.03 -52.19
N SER A 312 -40.53 58.04 -53.07
CA SER A 312 -40.34 58.27 -54.50
C SER A 312 -41.60 58.82 -55.17
N ALA A 313 -42.79 58.41 -54.73
CA ALA A 313 -44.06 58.98 -55.18
C ALA A 313 -44.24 60.41 -54.68
N ALA A 314 -44.00 60.67 -53.39
CA ALA A 314 -44.06 62.00 -52.81
C ALA A 314 -43.06 62.98 -53.45
N ARG A 315 -41.84 62.52 -53.75
CA ARG A 315 -40.84 63.30 -54.49
C ARG A 315 -41.32 63.68 -55.89
N ARG A 316 -42.00 62.77 -56.60
CA ARG A 316 -42.60 63.05 -57.91
C ARG A 316 -43.74 64.07 -57.82
N ASP A 317 -44.67 63.90 -56.88
CA ASP A 317 -45.77 64.85 -56.65
C ASP A 317 -45.25 66.25 -56.29
N ILE A 318 -44.24 66.34 -55.42
CA ILE A 318 -43.58 67.62 -55.11
C ILE A 318 -42.96 68.24 -56.37
N HIS A 319 -42.32 67.44 -57.22
CA HIS A 319 -41.73 67.92 -58.46
C HIS A 319 -42.79 68.48 -59.41
N GLU A 320 -43.89 67.76 -59.63
CA GLU A 320 -45.02 68.20 -60.47
C GLU A 320 -45.67 69.48 -59.93
N LYS A 321 -45.91 69.55 -58.61
CA LYS A 321 -46.43 70.77 -57.97
C LYS A 321 -45.48 71.95 -58.10
N ASN A 322 -44.17 71.73 -57.99
CA ASN A 322 -43.18 72.80 -58.20
C ASN A 322 -43.15 73.29 -59.65
N GLN A 323 -43.27 72.40 -60.63
CA GLN A 323 -43.41 72.78 -62.05
C GLN A 323 -44.69 73.60 -62.28
N MET A 324 -45.82 73.15 -61.73
CA MET A 324 -47.09 73.87 -61.82
C MET A 324 -47.02 75.26 -61.17
N LEU A 325 -46.41 75.36 -59.98
CA LEU A 325 -46.17 76.64 -59.31
C LEU A 325 -45.29 77.57 -60.16
N SER A 326 -44.27 77.04 -60.84
CA SER A 326 -43.47 77.83 -61.78
C SER A 326 -44.32 78.38 -62.93
N HIS A 327 -45.11 77.53 -63.59
CA HIS A 327 -46.01 77.96 -64.67
C HIS A 327 -47.05 78.99 -64.22
N LEU A 328 -47.61 78.82 -63.02
CA LEU A 328 -48.54 79.79 -62.45
C LEU A 328 -47.85 81.12 -62.16
N ARG A 329 -46.63 81.11 -61.60
CA ARG A 329 -45.82 82.32 -61.39
C ARG A 329 -45.57 83.06 -62.71
N ASP A 330 -45.18 82.33 -63.77
CA ASP A 330 -44.94 82.91 -65.09
C ASP A 330 -46.23 83.52 -65.68
N THR A 331 -47.36 82.84 -65.52
CA THR A 331 -48.67 83.32 -65.99
C THR A 331 -49.13 84.56 -65.23
N VAL A 332 -48.94 84.59 -63.90
CA VAL A 332 -49.23 85.76 -63.07
C VAL A 332 -48.36 86.93 -63.49
N ALA A 333 -47.04 86.74 -63.63
CA ALA A 333 -46.13 87.78 -64.10
C ALA A 333 -46.51 88.32 -65.50
N ALA A 334 -46.95 87.45 -66.42
CA ALA A 334 -47.43 87.86 -67.73
C ALA A 334 -48.74 88.67 -67.64
N ARG A 335 -49.67 88.28 -66.77
CA ARG A 335 -50.91 89.03 -66.52
C ARG A 335 -50.64 90.37 -65.84
N GLU A 336 -49.75 90.43 -64.86
CA GLU A 336 -49.32 91.68 -64.21
C GLU A 336 -48.75 92.66 -65.24
N LYS A 337 -47.86 92.20 -66.14
CA LYS A 337 -47.36 93.02 -67.26
C LYS A 337 -48.49 93.53 -68.16
N LYS A 338 -49.48 92.68 -68.45
CA LYS A 338 -50.63 93.06 -69.29
C LYS A 338 -51.55 94.07 -68.59
N ILE A 339 -51.77 93.91 -67.29
CA ILE A 339 -52.51 94.89 -66.46
C ILE A 339 -51.77 96.22 -66.47
N GLN A 340 -50.46 96.23 -66.19
CA GLN A 340 -49.64 97.46 -66.25
C GLN A 340 -49.72 98.14 -67.63
N HIS A 341 -49.72 97.36 -68.72
CA HIS A 341 -49.88 97.90 -70.07
C HIS A 341 -51.25 98.54 -70.28
N LEU A 342 -52.33 97.85 -69.90
CA LEU A 342 -53.71 98.33 -70.01
C LEU A 342 -53.96 99.55 -69.10
N GLU A 343 -53.38 99.58 -67.90
CA GLU A 343 -53.41 100.74 -67.01
C GLU A 343 -52.75 101.95 -67.67
N GLY A 344 -51.57 101.76 -68.28
CA GLY A 344 -50.91 102.81 -69.06
C GLY A 344 -51.70 103.27 -70.29
N GLU A 345 -52.42 102.38 -70.98
CA GLU A 345 -53.36 102.75 -72.05
C GLU A 345 -54.58 103.50 -71.52
N MET A 346 -55.14 103.07 -70.40
CA MET A 346 -56.28 103.73 -69.76
C MET A 346 -55.90 105.14 -69.31
N GLU A 347 -54.71 105.34 -68.75
CA GLU A 347 -54.18 106.67 -68.41
C GLU A 347 -54.06 107.57 -69.66
N LYS A 348 -53.54 107.04 -70.78
CA LYS A 348 -53.49 107.75 -72.06
C LYS A 348 -54.89 108.12 -72.56
N LEU A 349 -55.84 107.20 -72.51
CA LEU A 349 -57.23 107.44 -72.90
C LEU A 349 -57.92 108.46 -71.99
N GLN A 350 -57.66 108.42 -70.67
CA GLN A 350 -58.13 109.44 -69.73
C GLN A 350 -57.55 110.82 -70.05
N LEU A 351 -56.27 110.91 -70.43
CA LEU A 351 -55.62 112.14 -70.90
C LEU A 351 -56.27 112.66 -72.20
N ILE A 352 -56.50 111.79 -73.18
CA ILE A 352 -57.21 112.13 -74.42
C ILE A 352 -58.62 112.61 -74.12
N ASN A 353 -59.36 111.92 -73.24
CA ASN A 353 -60.72 112.30 -72.87
C ASN A 353 -60.77 113.64 -72.11
N LYS A 354 -59.82 113.89 -71.19
CA LYS A 354 -59.65 115.20 -70.55
C LYS A 354 -59.33 116.30 -71.56
N SER A 355 -58.47 116.02 -72.55
CA SER A 355 -58.18 116.94 -73.64
C SER A 355 -59.43 117.21 -74.49
N TYR A 356 -60.17 116.17 -74.85
CA TYR A 356 -61.45 116.28 -75.55
C TYR A 356 -62.46 117.14 -74.78
N HIS A 357 -62.62 116.91 -73.47
CA HIS A 357 -63.49 117.73 -72.62
C HIS A 357 -63.03 119.19 -72.52
N LYS A 358 -61.71 119.46 -72.45
CA LYS A 358 -61.18 120.83 -72.54
C LYS A 358 -61.50 121.48 -73.88
N HIS A 359 -61.28 120.78 -75.00
CA HIS A 359 -61.63 121.27 -76.32
C HIS A 359 -63.14 121.52 -76.47
N HIS A 360 -63.97 120.64 -75.91
CA HIS A 360 -65.42 120.79 -75.93
C HIS A 360 -65.90 121.96 -75.06
N ALA A 361 -65.30 122.16 -73.89
CA ALA A 361 -65.58 123.30 -73.01
C ALA A 361 -65.19 124.64 -73.65
N ILE A 362 -64.05 124.69 -74.36
CA ILE A 362 -63.65 125.88 -75.15
C ILE A 362 -64.67 126.16 -76.27
N LYS A 363 -65.16 125.12 -76.94
CA LYS A 363 -66.20 125.22 -77.98
C LYS A 363 -67.53 125.76 -77.42
N GLU A 364 -67.95 125.30 -76.24
CA GLU A 364 -69.14 125.83 -75.55
C GLU A 364 -68.96 127.27 -75.07
N HIS A 365 -67.77 127.65 -74.60
CA HIS A 365 -67.46 129.02 -74.17
C HIS A 365 -67.50 130.01 -75.35
N LEU A 366 -67.03 129.60 -76.53
CA LEU A 366 -67.13 130.37 -77.78
C LEU A 366 -68.59 130.54 -78.25
N LEU A 367 -69.43 129.51 -78.07
CA LEU A 367 -70.86 129.57 -78.39
C LEU A 367 -71.67 130.43 -77.41
N ARG A 368 -71.25 130.56 -76.14
CA ARG A 368 -71.88 131.46 -75.15
C ARG A 368 -71.54 132.94 -75.38
N HIS A 369 -70.31 133.27 -75.78
CA HIS A 369 -69.95 134.66 -76.12
C HIS A 369 -70.61 135.16 -77.42
N GLY A 370 -71.04 134.27 -78.32
CA GLY A 370 -71.83 134.64 -79.50
C GLY A 370 -73.27 135.07 -79.18
N LYS A 371 -73.87 134.51 -78.12
CA LYS A 371 -75.29 134.77 -77.75
C LYS A 371 -75.51 135.99 -76.86
N GLU A 372 -74.47 136.54 -76.23
CA GLU A 372 -74.58 137.76 -75.41
C GLU A 372 -74.58 139.06 -76.21
N ARG A 373 -74.35 139.02 -77.53
CA ARG A 373 -74.44 140.21 -78.42
C ARG A 373 -75.80 140.42 -79.08
N GLU A 374 -76.72 139.44 -79.07
CA GLU A 374 -78.01 139.51 -79.80
C GLU A 374 -79.24 139.89 -78.94
N LYS A 375 -79.07 140.30 -77.68
CA LYS A 375 -80.19 140.74 -76.81
C LYS A 375 -80.13 142.22 -76.37
N ARG A 376 -79.34 143.07 -77.06
CA ARG A 376 -79.27 144.52 -76.79
C ARG A 376 -79.97 145.42 -77.81
N ASP A 377 -80.54 144.88 -78.88
CA ASP A 377 -81.44 145.62 -79.78
C ASP A 377 -82.73 144.81 -79.97
N GLY A 378 -83.73 145.15 -79.17
CA GLY A 378 -85.08 144.55 -79.11
C GLY A 378 -85.87 145.17 -77.99
#